data_AF-A0A0L1JA50-F1
#
_entry.id   AF-A0A0L1JA50-F1
#
_cell.length_a   1.000
_cell.length_b   1.000
_cell.length_c   1.000
_cell.angle_alpha   90.00
_cell.angle_beta   90.00
_cell.angle_gamma   90.00
#
_symmetry.space_group_name_H-M   'P 1'
#
loop_
_entity.id
_entity.type
_entity.pdbx_description
1 polymer ?
#
loop_
_entity_poly.entity_id
_entity_poly.type
_entity_poly.pdbx_seq_one_letter_code
_entity_poly.pdbx_strand_id
1 'polypeptide(L)'
;MTAQAYLERYKQLTSIEDIKNNLIEELLQRVTELEDAYQQERLDHERETRFNRDIQLHEMELMDQISRIKTIMDREPFIVVLLDGGGIIFKDEYLQQGEQGGQNAAKKLHSALQDYVSGNFPTINSPKVITKMYVNVKGLSDLCVRGGVTTEPSLIEDFVRGFNASYPLFDLVDIGPGKESAHDKIGEAFRLNLYNCHCHQIFLGCSQDSAYAQILEDTLADRDLIGRVSLIEGLPFASDLDLIKTSYRVTKISDLFRDTKISVWAPWKAAVASKPRALLTPSPVQHVTLSRTSTNTTTTSNSVPISTSSTNTPNSGEFQVVRSKSSVPPPPKIVERNKYGQRVDRLDFKTIPRER
;
A
#
# COMPACT_ATOMS: atom_id res chain seq x y z
N MET A 1 -15.63 75.89 86.45
CA MET A 1 -16.15 75.74 85.08
C MET A 1 -17.66 75.93 85.12
N THR A 2 -18.27 76.47 84.05
CA THR A 2 -19.74 76.60 83.94
C THR A 2 -20.37 75.30 83.45
N ALA A 3 -21.67 75.09 83.72
CA ALA A 3 -22.40 73.90 83.25
C ALA A 3 -22.38 73.75 81.72
N GLN A 4 -22.34 74.87 81.00
CA GLN A 4 -22.31 74.95 79.54
C GLN A 4 -21.04 74.30 78.95
N ALA A 5 -19.87 74.51 79.56
CA ALA A 5 -18.61 73.88 79.14
C ALA A 5 -18.60 72.35 79.37
N TYR A 6 -19.31 71.85 80.39
CA TYR A 6 -19.50 70.40 80.57
C TYR A 6 -20.42 69.82 79.49
N LEU A 7 -21.46 70.54 79.08
CA LEU A 7 -22.37 70.13 78.00
C LEU A 7 -21.67 70.06 76.63
N GLU A 8 -20.78 71.02 76.34
CA GLU A 8 -19.96 70.99 75.11
C GLU A 8 -18.99 69.80 75.11
N ARG A 9 -18.32 69.55 76.24
CA ARG A 9 -17.41 68.40 76.37
C ARG A 9 -18.13 67.05 76.29
N TYR A 10 -19.37 66.97 76.79
CA TYR A 10 -20.23 65.80 76.59
C TYR A 10 -20.55 65.58 75.10
N LYS A 11 -20.99 66.62 74.38
CA LYS A 11 -21.26 66.54 72.93
C LYS A 11 -20.04 66.11 72.12
N GLN A 12 -18.84 66.59 72.48
CA GLN A 12 -17.59 66.14 71.86
C GLN A 12 -17.30 64.67 72.11
N LEU A 13 -17.54 64.17 73.34
CA LEU A 13 -17.37 62.75 73.66
C LEU A 13 -18.35 61.87 72.87
N THR A 14 -19.63 62.22 72.83
CA THR A 14 -20.63 61.51 72.01
C THR A 14 -20.23 61.49 70.53
N SER A 15 -19.84 62.63 69.96
CA SER A 15 -19.40 62.69 68.55
C SER A 15 -18.16 61.83 68.26
N ILE A 16 -17.23 61.67 69.22
CA ILE A 16 -16.07 60.77 69.09
C ILE A 16 -16.51 59.30 69.19
N GLU A 17 -17.52 59.00 69.99
CA GLU A 17 -18.10 57.67 70.15
C GLU A 17 -18.87 57.25 68.90
N ASP A 18 -19.68 58.14 68.32
CA ASP A 18 -20.36 57.94 67.03
C ASP A 18 -19.36 57.68 65.89
N ILE A 19 -18.28 58.47 65.80
CA ILE A 19 -17.21 58.27 64.80
C ILE A 19 -16.50 56.92 64.98
N LYS A 20 -16.28 56.48 66.22
CA LYS A 20 -15.71 55.15 66.49
C LYS A 20 -16.66 54.02 66.08
N ASN A 21 -17.95 54.16 66.36
CA ASN A 21 -18.95 53.16 66.00
C ASN A 21 -19.03 53.00 64.48
N ASN A 22 -19.10 54.11 63.74
CA ASN A 22 -19.05 54.11 62.27
C ASN A 22 -17.77 53.44 61.74
N LEU A 23 -16.59 53.74 62.30
CA LEU A 23 -15.34 53.09 61.91
C LEU A 23 -15.32 51.59 62.22
N ILE A 24 -15.94 51.16 63.32
CA ILE A 24 -16.09 49.73 63.65
C ILE A 24 -17.02 49.04 62.64
N GLU A 25 -18.13 49.68 62.26
CA GLU A 25 -19.05 49.16 61.23
C GLU A 25 -18.37 49.08 59.85
N GLU A 26 -17.64 50.12 59.43
CA GLU A 26 -16.82 50.10 58.20
C GLU A 26 -15.78 48.97 58.21
N LEU A 27 -15.09 48.76 59.34
CA LEU A 27 -14.10 47.68 59.49
C LEU A 27 -14.76 46.29 59.46
N LEU A 28 -15.91 46.09 60.11
CA LEU A 28 -16.65 44.82 60.10
C LEU A 28 -17.19 44.50 58.70
N GLN A 29 -17.75 45.50 58.01
CA GLN A 29 -18.15 45.39 56.61
C GLN A 29 -16.95 44.99 55.74
N ARG A 30 -15.81 45.67 55.91
CA ARG A 30 -14.61 45.40 55.11
C ARG A 30 -13.96 44.04 55.39
N VAL A 31 -14.04 43.55 56.63
CA VAL A 31 -13.61 42.17 56.97
C VAL A 31 -14.52 41.16 56.25
N THR A 32 -15.85 41.33 56.31
CA THR A 32 -16.81 40.46 55.63
C THR A 32 -16.54 40.39 54.12
N GLU A 33 -16.35 41.53 53.46
CA GLU A 33 -15.98 41.61 52.03
C GLU A 33 -14.66 40.89 51.69
N LEU A 34 -13.67 40.95 52.57
CA LEU A 34 -12.38 40.30 52.38
C LEU A 34 -12.46 38.79 52.62
N GLU A 35 -13.27 38.34 53.58
CA GLU A 35 -13.53 36.93 53.82
C GLU A 35 -14.29 36.29 52.65
N ASP A 36 -15.36 36.91 52.16
CA ASP A 36 -16.12 36.44 50.99
C ASP A 36 -15.24 36.37 49.73
N ALA A 37 -14.48 37.44 49.44
CA ALA A 37 -13.56 37.47 48.30
C ALA A 37 -12.48 36.40 48.39
N TYR A 38 -11.92 36.16 49.59
CA TYR A 38 -10.94 35.10 49.82
C TYR A 38 -11.53 33.69 49.66
N GLN A 39 -12.78 33.46 50.10
CA GLN A 39 -13.44 32.17 49.86
C GLN A 39 -13.72 31.94 48.38
N GLN A 40 -14.13 32.97 47.63
CA GLN A 40 -14.33 32.85 46.18
C GLN A 40 -13.01 32.54 45.46
N GLU A 41 -11.96 33.33 45.70
CA GLU A 41 -10.63 33.14 45.09
C GLU A 41 -10.09 31.73 45.38
N ARG A 42 -10.26 31.23 46.61
CA ARG A 42 -9.88 29.86 46.98
C ARG A 42 -10.65 28.80 46.17
N LEU A 43 -11.95 28.97 45.99
CA LEU A 43 -12.78 28.03 45.22
C LEU A 43 -12.46 28.05 43.72
N ASP A 44 -12.15 29.22 43.17
CA ASP A 44 -11.75 29.39 41.77
C ASP A 44 -10.33 28.82 41.54
N HIS A 45 -9.37 29.07 42.43
CA HIS A 45 -8.03 28.47 42.42
C HIS A 45 -8.06 26.93 42.57
N GLU A 46 -8.91 26.38 43.46
CA GLU A 46 -9.11 24.94 43.55
C GLU A 46 -9.76 24.35 42.27
N ARG A 47 -10.57 25.14 41.54
CA ARG A 47 -11.16 24.70 40.27
C ARG A 47 -10.10 24.69 39.16
N GLU A 48 -9.31 25.73 39.05
CA GLU A 48 -8.21 25.83 38.09
C GLU A 48 -7.16 24.73 38.33
N THR A 49 -6.76 24.50 39.58
CA THR A 49 -5.81 23.44 39.96
C THR A 49 -6.30 22.05 39.55
N ARG A 50 -7.61 21.77 39.69
CA ARG A 50 -8.22 20.53 39.21
C ARG A 50 -8.22 20.45 37.68
N PHE A 51 -8.70 21.50 37.01
CA PHE A 51 -8.73 21.57 35.55
C PHE A 51 -7.35 21.38 34.90
N ASN A 52 -6.33 22.09 35.39
CA ASN A 52 -4.96 21.99 34.87
C ASN A 52 -4.38 20.58 35.07
N ARG A 53 -4.70 19.90 36.19
CA ARG A 53 -4.32 18.50 36.42
C ARG A 53 -5.03 17.53 35.47
N ASP A 54 -6.33 17.72 35.25
CA ASP A 54 -7.12 16.86 34.37
C ASP A 54 -6.67 17.00 32.89
N ILE A 55 -6.33 18.22 32.47
CA ILE A 55 -5.72 18.49 31.16
C ILE A 55 -4.36 17.82 31.03
N GLN A 56 -3.47 17.94 32.03
CA GLN A 56 -2.15 17.27 32.01
C GLN A 56 -2.27 15.74 31.92
N LEU A 57 -3.21 15.14 32.67
CA LEU A 57 -3.46 13.70 32.61
C LEU A 57 -3.97 13.26 31.22
N HIS A 58 -4.84 14.05 30.60
CA HIS A 58 -5.34 13.74 29.25
C HIS A 58 -4.27 13.96 28.16
N GLU A 59 -3.44 14.99 28.28
CA GLU A 59 -2.28 15.20 27.39
C GLU A 59 -1.29 14.03 27.49
N MET A 60 -0.96 13.58 28.70
CA MET A 60 -0.13 12.38 28.91
C MET A 60 -0.75 11.12 28.30
N GLU A 61 -2.06 10.92 28.43
CA GLU A 61 -2.77 9.80 27.80
C GLU A 61 -2.67 9.87 26.27
N LEU A 62 -2.92 11.04 25.66
CA LEU A 62 -2.84 11.24 24.22
C LEU A 62 -1.41 11.02 23.69
N MET A 63 -0.39 11.50 24.41
CA MET A 63 1.02 11.28 24.03
C MET A 63 1.43 9.81 24.11
N ASP A 64 0.96 9.07 25.13
CA ASP A 64 1.16 7.63 25.22
C ASP A 64 0.39 6.86 24.12
N GLN A 65 -0.84 7.27 23.79
CA GLN A 65 -1.58 6.70 22.64
C GLN A 65 -0.84 6.94 21.31
N ILE A 66 -0.34 8.15 21.06
CA ILE A 66 0.46 8.50 19.87
C ILE A 66 1.76 7.69 19.84
N SER A 67 2.45 7.55 20.98
CA SER A 67 3.66 6.74 21.12
C SER A 67 3.39 5.26 20.79
N ARG A 68 2.30 4.69 21.32
CA ARG A 68 1.86 3.32 21.03
C ARG A 68 1.51 3.12 19.56
N ILE A 69 0.82 4.07 18.92
CA ILE A 69 0.47 4.01 17.48
C ILE A 69 1.72 4.06 16.60
N LYS A 70 2.66 4.99 16.86
CA LYS A 70 3.96 5.02 16.15
C LYS A 70 4.73 3.71 16.32
N THR A 71 4.85 3.24 17.57
CA THR A 71 5.47 1.93 17.91
C THR A 71 4.77 0.71 17.28
N ILE A 72 3.57 0.87 16.70
CA ILE A 72 2.91 -0.14 15.86
C ILE A 72 3.26 0.07 14.38
N MET A 73 3.17 1.31 13.87
CA MET A 73 3.50 1.66 12.49
C MET A 73 4.97 1.35 12.13
N ASP A 74 5.90 1.60 13.06
CA ASP A 74 7.34 1.38 12.88
C ASP A 74 7.75 -0.12 12.93
N ARG A 75 6.78 -1.05 13.06
CA ARG A 75 7.06 -2.50 13.09
C ARG A 75 7.27 -3.07 11.71
N GLU A 76 8.18 -4.04 11.63
CA GLU A 76 8.50 -4.81 10.42
C GLU A 76 8.60 -3.97 9.12
N PRO A 77 9.37 -2.87 9.13
CA PRO A 77 9.48 -2.00 7.96
C PRO A 77 9.99 -2.79 6.75
N PHE A 78 9.40 -2.54 5.59
CA PHE A 78 9.77 -3.23 4.36
C PHE A 78 9.88 -2.28 3.17
N ILE A 79 10.63 -2.73 2.17
CA ILE A 79 10.66 -2.14 0.83
C ILE A 79 10.06 -3.16 -0.15
N VAL A 80 9.34 -2.69 -1.15
CA VAL A 80 8.81 -3.54 -2.22
C VAL A 80 9.43 -3.17 -3.56
N VAL A 81 9.78 -4.17 -4.35
CA VAL A 81 10.46 -4.04 -5.64
C VAL A 81 9.60 -4.71 -6.70
N LEU A 82 9.00 -3.90 -7.57
CA LEU A 82 8.05 -4.33 -8.60
C LEU A 82 8.73 -4.19 -9.97
N LEU A 83 8.97 -5.31 -10.66
CA LEU A 83 9.77 -5.36 -11.88
C LEU A 83 8.99 -5.98 -13.06
N ASP A 84 9.03 -5.32 -14.21
CA ASP A 84 8.56 -5.83 -15.49
C ASP A 84 9.73 -6.42 -16.30
N GLY A 85 9.74 -7.73 -16.52
CA GLY A 85 10.79 -8.40 -17.28
C GLY A 85 10.87 -8.05 -18.77
N GLY A 86 9.89 -7.30 -19.31
CA GLY A 86 9.99 -6.67 -20.63
C GLY A 86 10.89 -5.43 -20.67
N GLY A 87 11.19 -4.83 -19.50
CA GLY A 87 12.09 -3.68 -19.34
C GLY A 87 13.33 -3.94 -18.49
N ILE A 88 13.21 -4.87 -17.55
CA ILE A 88 14.22 -5.24 -16.57
C ILE A 88 14.76 -6.63 -16.93
N ILE A 89 15.67 -6.65 -17.92
CA ILE A 89 16.28 -7.88 -18.44
C ILE A 89 17.64 -8.07 -17.76
N PHE A 90 17.89 -9.23 -17.15
CA PHE A 90 19.21 -9.56 -16.59
C PHE A 90 20.28 -9.70 -17.69
N LYS A 91 21.54 -9.45 -17.35
CA LYS A 91 22.66 -9.69 -18.27
C LYS A 91 22.81 -11.17 -18.62
N ASP A 92 23.32 -11.40 -19.82
CA ASP A 92 23.57 -12.73 -20.40
C ASP A 92 24.43 -13.61 -19.50
N GLU A 93 25.41 -13.02 -18.80
CA GLU A 93 26.28 -13.71 -17.83
C GLU A 93 25.51 -14.40 -16.70
N TYR A 94 24.35 -13.88 -16.27
CA TYR A 94 23.49 -14.55 -15.29
C TYR A 94 22.54 -15.53 -15.98
N LEU A 95 21.94 -15.16 -17.12
CA LEU A 95 20.99 -16.02 -17.84
C LEU A 95 21.65 -17.32 -18.36
N GLN A 96 22.92 -17.28 -18.73
CA GLN A 96 23.73 -18.43 -19.16
C GLN A 96 24.12 -19.38 -18.01
N GLN A 97 24.09 -18.93 -16.75
CA GLN A 97 24.47 -19.74 -15.58
C GLN A 97 23.30 -20.53 -14.99
N GLY A 98 22.12 -20.50 -15.63
CA GLY A 98 20.92 -21.20 -15.16
C GLY A 98 20.61 -20.91 -13.70
N GLU A 99 20.35 -21.95 -12.91
CA GLU A 99 20.00 -21.84 -11.49
C GLU A 99 21.05 -21.08 -10.67
N GLN A 100 22.35 -21.32 -10.92
CA GLN A 100 23.41 -20.60 -10.22
C GLN A 100 23.42 -19.11 -10.57
N GLY A 101 23.09 -18.78 -11.82
CA GLY A 101 22.91 -17.41 -12.31
C GLY A 101 21.73 -16.71 -11.67
N GLY A 102 20.59 -17.39 -11.53
CA GLY A 102 19.42 -16.91 -10.81
C GLY A 102 19.74 -16.54 -9.37
N GLN A 103 20.50 -17.42 -8.68
CA GLN A 103 20.94 -17.16 -7.32
C GLN A 103 21.90 -15.96 -7.22
N ASN A 104 22.82 -15.84 -8.17
CA ASN A 104 23.79 -14.74 -8.21
C ASN A 104 23.10 -13.40 -8.50
N ALA A 105 22.12 -13.40 -9.40
CA ALA A 105 21.29 -12.24 -9.73
C ALA A 105 20.45 -11.77 -8.53
N ALA A 106 19.80 -12.69 -7.82
CA ALA A 106 19.03 -12.38 -6.62
C ALA A 106 19.90 -11.74 -5.52
N LYS A 107 21.09 -12.31 -5.25
CA LYS A 107 22.05 -11.78 -4.26
C LYS A 107 22.57 -10.38 -4.64
N LYS A 108 22.91 -10.18 -5.92
CA LYS A 108 23.37 -8.88 -6.44
C LYS A 108 22.27 -7.81 -6.36
N LEU A 109 21.02 -8.17 -6.66
CA LEU A 109 19.86 -7.29 -6.51
C LEU A 109 19.64 -6.90 -5.05
N HIS A 110 19.64 -7.89 -4.14
CA HIS A 110 19.47 -7.68 -2.70
C HIS A 110 20.53 -6.73 -2.13
N SER A 111 21.82 -6.96 -2.42
CA SER A 111 22.91 -6.06 -2.00
C SER A 111 22.68 -4.65 -2.53
N ALA A 112 22.53 -4.48 -3.85
CA ALA A 112 22.40 -3.17 -4.47
C ALA A 112 21.21 -2.36 -3.93
N LEU A 113 20.10 -3.02 -3.56
CA LEU A 113 18.96 -2.39 -2.91
C LEU A 113 19.26 -1.97 -1.46
N GLN A 114 19.93 -2.82 -0.67
CA GLN A 114 20.35 -2.48 0.69
C GLN A 114 21.35 -1.31 0.69
N ASP A 115 22.37 -1.37 -0.18
CA ASP A 115 23.37 -0.32 -0.37
C ASP A 115 22.70 1.02 -0.77
N TYR A 116 21.76 0.97 -1.72
CA TYR A 116 21.01 2.16 -2.16
C TYR A 116 20.11 2.73 -1.06
N VAL A 117 19.39 1.88 -0.30
CA VAL A 117 18.51 2.32 0.78
C VAL A 117 19.31 2.92 1.93
N SER A 118 20.41 2.28 2.36
CA SER A 118 21.30 2.82 3.39
C SER A 118 21.91 4.18 2.98
N GLY A 119 22.21 4.38 1.69
CA GLY A 119 22.73 5.65 1.18
C GLY A 119 21.70 6.76 0.96
N ASN A 120 20.45 6.43 0.62
CA ASN A 120 19.41 7.41 0.23
C ASN A 120 18.36 7.68 1.31
N PHE A 121 18.10 6.71 2.19
CA PHE A 121 17.02 6.76 3.18
C PHE A 121 17.50 6.31 4.58
N PRO A 122 18.35 7.10 5.29
CA PRO A 122 18.95 6.69 6.57
C PRO A 122 17.97 6.43 7.72
N THR A 123 16.68 6.74 7.53
CA THR A 123 15.59 6.41 8.47
C THR A 123 15.06 4.98 8.32
N ILE A 124 15.31 4.31 7.18
CA ILE A 124 14.84 2.96 6.89
C ILE A 124 15.87 1.93 7.40
N ASN A 125 15.82 1.66 8.71
CA ASN A 125 16.71 0.72 9.36
C ASN A 125 16.38 -0.74 8.98
N SER A 126 17.33 -1.41 8.31
CA SER A 126 17.31 -2.86 8.01
C SER A 126 15.95 -3.43 7.56
N PRO A 127 15.35 -2.91 6.47
CA PRO A 127 14.02 -3.32 6.03
C PRO A 127 13.99 -4.75 5.48
N LYS A 128 12.84 -5.41 5.56
CA LYS A 128 12.57 -6.60 4.73
C LYS A 128 12.52 -6.20 3.26
N VAL A 129 13.12 -6.99 2.37
CA VAL A 129 13.10 -6.75 0.92
C VAL A 129 12.12 -7.72 0.27
N ILE A 130 11.00 -7.21 -0.26
CA ILE A 130 10.04 -7.97 -1.05
C ILE A 130 10.30 -7.67 -2.53
N THR A 131 10.58 -8.68 -3.34
CA THR A 131 10.78 -8.53 -4.79
C THR A 131 9.71 -9.32 -5.53
N LYS A 132 9.00 -8.68 -6.46
CA LYS A 132 8.06 -9.31 -7.39
C LYS A 132 8.37 -8.89 -8.82
N MET A 133 8.81 -9.85 -9.62
CA MET A 133 9.13 -9.69 -11.03
C MET A 133 8.11 -10.44 -11.88
N TYR A 134 7.45 -9.73 -12.79
CA TYR A 134 6.46 -10.29 -13.70
C TYR A 134 7.08 -10.39 -15.10
N VAL A 135 7.11 -11.59 -15.67
CA VAL A 135 7.75 -11.83 -16.97
C VAL A 135 7.10 -13.01 -17.68
N ASN A 136 7.04 -12.96 -19.02
CA ASN A 136 6.69 -14.12 -19.83
C ASN A 136 7.94 -14.99 -19.97
N VAL A 137 8.11 -16.01 -19.13
CA VAL A 137 9.34 -16.82 -19.05
C VAL A 137 9.62 -17.52 -20.37
N LYS A 138 8.59 -18.07 -21.01
CA LYS A 138 8.69 -18.66 -22.35
C LYS A 138 9.12 -17.62 -23.40
N GLY A 139 8.50 -16.44 -23.40
CA GLY A 139 8.82 -15.35 -24.33
C GLY A 139 10.25 -14.83 -24.16
N LEU A 140 10.75 -14.77 -22.91
CA LEU A 140 12.15 -14.47 -22.62
C LEU A 140 13.07 -15.58 -23.14
N SER A 141 12.73 -16.87 -22.94
CA SER A 141 13.54 -17.98 -23.43
C SER A 141 13.62 -18.05 -24.96
N ASP A 142 12.49 -17.92 -25.66
CA ASP A 142 12.43 -17.80 -27.12
C ASP A 142 13.23 -16.58 -27.65
N LEU A 143 13.29 -15.49 -26.87
CA LEU A 143 14.11 -14.31 -27.21
C LEU A 143 15.61 -14.55 -26.97
N CYS A 144 15.99 -15.13 -25.84
CA CYS A 144 17.37 -15.44 -25.49
C CYS A 144 18.00 -16.41 -26.52
N VAL A 145 17.28 -17.45 -26.94
CA VAL A 145 17.75 -18.38 -27.97
C VAL A 145 17.90 -17.69 -29.33
N ARG A 146 16.91 -16.89 -29.74
CA ARG A 146 16.97 -16.14 -31.01
C ARG A 146 18.01 -15.02 -31.03
N GLY A 147 18.41 -14.52 -29.86
CA GLY A 147 19.47 -13.53 -29.69
C GLY A 147 20.88 -14.11 -29.51
N GLY A 148 21.02 -15.44 -29.45
CA GLY A 148 22.31 -16.09 -29.19
C GLY A 148 22.81 -15.96 -27.74
N VAL A 149 21.94 -15.56 -26.80
CA VAL A 149 22.26 -15.49 -25.36
C VAL A 149 22.46 -16.90 -24.80
N THR A 150 21.66 -17.87 -25.25
CA THR A 150 21.78 -19.29 -24.89
C THR A 150 21.43 -20.17 -26.10
N THR A 151 21.99 -21.38 -26.18
CA THR A 151 21.50 -22.43 -27.09
C THR A 151 20.47 -23.34 -26.43
N GLU A 152 20.31 -23.24 -25.11
CA GLU A 152 19.48 -24.11 -24.29
C GLU A 152 18.34 -23.31 -23.61
N PRO A 153 17.05 -23.59 -23.93
CA PRO A 153 15.91 -22.93 -23.31
C PRO A 153 15.77 -23.17 -21.80
N SER A 154 16.17 -24.37 -21.33
CA SER A 154 16.06 -24.83 -19.94
C SER A 154 16.73 -23.89 -18.94
N LEU A 155 17.87 -23.30 -19.34
CA LEU A 155 18.64 -22.39 -18.48
C LEU A 155 17.82 -21.17 -18.02
N ILE A 156 16.81 -20.73 -18.78
CA ILE A 156 15.94 -19.63 -18.36
C ILE A 156 14.92 -20.10 -17.30
N GLU A 157 14.43 -21.34 -17.38
CA GLU A 157 13.56 -21.93 -16.34
C GLU A 157 14.36 -22.26 -15.06
N ASP A 158 15.60 -22.75 -15.22
CA ASP A 158 16.54 -22.96 -14.11
C ASP A 158 16.90 -21.63 -13.43
N PHE A 159 17.16 -20.57 -14.21
CA PHE A 159 17.40 -19.22 -13.69
C PHE A 159 16.22 -18.73 -12.82
N VAL A 160 14.98 -18.93 -13.26
CA VAL A 160 13.78 -18.60 -12.47
C VAL A 160 13.76 -19.38 -11.15
N ARG A 161 14.06 -20.69 -11.19
CA ARG A 161 14.12 -21.53 -9.98
C ARG A 161 15.18 -21.01 -8.99
N GLY A 162 16.37 -20.67 -9.48
CA GLY A 162 17.49 -20.20 -8.66
C GLY A 162 17.25 -18.82 -8.05
N PHE A 163 16.58 -17.93 -8.78
CA PHE A 163 16.16 -16.63 -8.25
C PHE A 163 15.15 -16.81 -7.11
N ASN A 164 14.08 -17.58 -7.34
CA ASN A 164 13.01 -17.79 -6.36
C ASN A 164 13.48 -18.58 -5.13
N ALA A 165 14.46 -19.49 -5.28
CA ALA A 165 15.02 -20.24 -4.17
C ALA A 165 15.97 -19.44 -3.26
N SER A 166 16.36 -18.21 -3.64
CA SER A 166 17.42 -17.47 -2.95
C SER A 166 16.98 -16.67 -1.73
N TYR A 167 15.76 -16.12 -1.73
CA TYR A 167 15.22 -15.33 -0.62
C TYR A 167 13.72 -15.60 -0.48
N PRO A 168 13.17 -15.84 0.74
CA PRO A 168 11.76 -16.19 0.94
C PRO A 168 10.70 -15.14 0.53
N LEU A 169 11.13 -13.98 0.03
CA LEU A 169 10.28 -12.86 -0.39
C LEU A 169 10.62 -12.39 -1.83
N PHE A 170 11.35 -13.21 -2.61
CA PHE A 170 11.71 -12.93 -3.99
C PHE A 170 10.94 -13.85 -4.94
N ASP A 171 9.92 -13.30 -5.60
CA ASP A 171 9.08 -14.00 -6.57
C ASP A 171 9.34 -13.50 -7.99
N LEU A 172 9.93 -14.33 -8.85
CA LEU A 172 9.80 -14.20 -10.29
C LEU A 172 8.60 -15.06 -10.73
N VAL A 173 7.57 -14.38 -11.25
CA VAL A 173 6.26 -14.91 -11.60
C VAL A 173 6.14 -14.99 -13.12
N ASP A 174 5.92 -16.20 -13.65
CA ASP A 174 5.56 -16.35 -15.06
C ASP A 174 4.12 -15.87 -15.29
N ILE A 175 3.95 -14.84 -16.10
CA ILE A 175 2.64 -14.36 -16.58
C ILE A 175 2.26 -15.00 -17.93
N GLY A 176 3.17 -15.75 -18.54
CA GLY A 176 2.97 -16.45 -19.81
C GLY A 176 2.73 -15.50 -20.99
N PRO A 177 2.24 -16.03 -22.13
CA PRO A 177 1.96 -15.25 -23.35
C PRO A 177 0.55 -14.63 -23.36
N GLY A 178 -0.06 -14.41 -22.18
CA GLY A 178 -1.44 -13.97 -22.05
C GLY A 178 -1.67 -12.48 -22.36
N LYS A 179 -2.93 -12.06 -22.36
CA LYS A 179 -3.31 -10.63 -22.37
C LYS A 179 -3.16 -9.98 -20.98
N GLU A 180 -3.01 -10.79 -19.93
CA GLU A 180 -2.63 -10.36 -18.58
C GLU A 180 -1.29 -9.62 -18.63
N SER A 181 -1.30 -8.29 -18.52
CA SER A 181 -0.07 -7.51 -18.62
C SER A 181 0.76 -7.59 -17.33
N ALA A 182 2.03 -7.23 -17.42
CA ALA A 182 2.81 -6.90 -16.23
C ALA A 182 2.29 -5.62 -15.56
N HIS A 183 1.80 -4.63 -16.34
CA HIS A 183 1.38 -3.33 -15.83
C HIS A 183 0.12 -3.40 -14.94
N ASP A 184 -0.83 -4.29 -15.23
CA ASP A 184 -2.01 -4.51 -14.39
C ASP A 184 -1.61 -5.00 -12.99
N LYS A 185 -0.72 -5.99 -12.93
CA LYS A 185 -0.28 -6.63 -11.67
C LYS A 185 0.62 -5.71 -10.87
N ILE A 186 1.50 -4.98 -11.56
CA ILE A 186 2.38 -3.97 -10.95
C ILE A 186 1.57 -2.77 -10.46
N GLY A 187 0.57 -2.28 -11.22
CA GLY A 187 -0.26 -1.14 -10.84
C GLY A 187 -1.05 -1.37 -9.55
N GLU A 188 -1.69 -2.53 -9.41
CA GLU A 188 -2.43 -2.85 -8.18
C GLU A 188 -1.49 -3.17 -7.00
N ALA A 189 -0.36 -3.85 -7.24
CA ALA A 189 0.67 -4.04 -6.21
C ALA A 189 1.29 -2.70 -5.76
N PHE A 190 1.46 -1.75 -6.67
CA PHE A 190 1.94 -0.39 -6.40
C PHE A 190 0.94 0.36 -5.53
N ARG A 191 -0.33 0.47 -5.95
CA ARG A 191 -1.40 1.16 -5.20
C ARG A 191 -1.60 0.59 -3.80
N LEU A 192 -1.57 -0.74 -3.64
CA LEU A 192 -1.71 -1.42 -2.35
C LEU A 192 -0.58 -1.06 -1.37
N ASN A 193 0.65 -0.92 -1.87
CA ASN A 193 1.82 -0.61 -1.03
C ASN A 193 2.01 0.90 -0.81
N LEU A 194 1.56 1.74 -1.75
CA LEU A 194 1.70 3.19 -1.71
C LEU A 194 1.07 3.83 -0.46
N TYR A 195 -0.01 3.26 0.06
CA TYR A 195 -0.68 3.74 1.27
C TYR A 195 -0.42 2.88 2.52
N ASN A 196 0.38 1.82 2.41
CA ASN A 196 0.76 0.98 3.53
C ASN A 196 1.84 1.67 4.37
N CYS A 197 1.59 1.91 5.66
CA CYS A 197 2.52 2.59 6.55
C CYS A 197 3.84 1.83 6.78
N HIS A 198 3.82 0.50 6.72
CA HIS A 198 5.01 -0.35 6.87
C HIS A 198 5.88 -0.42 5.59
N CYS A 199 5.33 -0.01 4.44
CA CYS A 199 6.07 0.05 3.18
C CYS A 199 6.83 1.37 3.07
N HIS A 200 8.08 1.40 3.53
CA HIS A 200 8.85 2.64 3.61
C HIS A 200 9.36 3.12 2.24
N GLN A 201 9.56 2.21 1.28
CA GLN A 201 9.99 2.56 -0.08
C GLN A 201 9.46 1.56 -1.13
N ILE A 202 8.96 2.09 -2.23
CA ILE A 202 8.66 1.35 -3.46
C ILE A 202 9.81 1.55 -4.46
N PHE A 203 10.27 0.46 -5.04
CA PHE A 203 11.13 0.42 -6.22
C PHE A 203 10.33 -0.11 -7.41
N LEU A 204 10.35 0.61 -8.52
CA LEU A 204 9.56 0.30 -9.70
C LEU A 204 10.46 0.23 -10.94
N GLY A 205 10.55 -0.95 -11.54
CA GLY A 205 11.31 -1.18 -12.78
C GLY A 205 10.36 -1.52 -13.92
N CYS A 206 10.18 -0.57 -14.85
CA CYS A 206 9.17 -0.65 -15.91
C CYS A 206 9.74 -1.12 -17.25
N SER A 207 8.87 -1.66 -18.12
CA SER A 207 9.12 -1.70 -19.55
C SER A 207 8.71 -0.39 -20.23
N GLN A 208 8.83 -0.34 -21.56
CA GLN A 208 8.51 0.84 -22.38
C GLN A 208 7.00 0.98 -22.67
N ASP A 209 6.15 0.46 -21.78
CA ASP A 209 4.70 0.55 -21.84
C ASP A 209 4.22 1.88 -21.21
N SER A 210 3.35 2.62 -21.89
CA SER A 210 2.85 3.92 -21.42
C SER A 210 1.87 3.79 -20.24
N ALA A 211 1.33 2.59 -19.97
CA ALA A 211 0.55 2.33 -18.75
C ALA A 211 1.33 2.66 -17.46
N TYR A 212 2.67 2.54 -17.46
CA TYR A 212 3.49 2.90 -16.30
C TYR A 212 3.58 4.41 -16.04
N ALA A 213 3.44 5.25 -17.07
CA ALA A 213 3.33 6.69 -16.87
C ALA A 213 2.02 7.01 -16.15
N GLN A 214 0.90 6.40 -16.58
CA GLN A 214 -0.42 6.58 -15.96
C GLN A 214 -0.47 6.11 -14.50
N ILE A 215 0.19 4.98 -14.18
CA ILE A 215 0.31 4.47 -12.79
C ILE A 215 1.06 5.48 -11.88
N LEU A 216 1.98 6.26 -12.44
CA LEU A 216 2.75 7.26 -11.71
C LEU A 216 2.10 8.64 -11.69
N GLU A 217 1.35 9.04 -12.73
CA GLU A 217 0.63 10.31 -12.81
C GLU A 217 -0.27 10.56 -11.58
N ASP A 218 -1.00 9.54 -11.13
CA ASP A 218 -1.80 9.56 -9.88
C ASP A 218 -0.99 10.07 -8.66
N THR A 219 0.31 9.78 -8.62
CA THR A 219 1.19 10.13 -7.48
C THR A 219 1.88 11.48 -7.61
N LEU A 220 1.91 12.10 -8.80
CA LEU A 220 2.55 13.40 -9.02
C LEU A 220 1.86 14.56 -8.26
N ALA A 221 0.62 14.35 -7.82
CA ALA A 221 -0.14 15.32 -7.04
C ALA A 221 0.35 15.48 -5.59
N ASP A 222 1.05 14.49 -5.03
CA ASP A 222 1.45 14.46 -3.61
C ASP A 222 2.96 14.21 -3.46
N ARG A 223 3.67 15.21 -2.90
CA ARG A 223 5.12 15.16 -2.70
C ARG A 223 5.57 14.08 -1.71
N ASP A 224 4.74 13.74 -0.73
CA ASP A 224 5.07 12.72 0.27
C ASP A 224 4.89 11.31 -0.31
N LEU A 225 4.03 11.15 -1.33
CA LEU A 225 3.93 9.92 -2.12
C LEU A 225 5.08 9.80 -3.14
N ILE A 226 5.43 10.87 -3.87
CA ILE A 226 6.60 10.90 -4.77
C ILE A 226 7.88 10.47 -4.01
N GLY A 227 8.07 11.00 -2.79
CA GLY A 227 9.24 10.69 -1.96
C GLY A 227 9.42 9.20 -1.62
N ARG A 228 8.34 8.40 -1.70
CA ARG A 228 8.31 6.96 -1.40
C ARG A 228 8.46 6.08 -2.65
N VAL A 229 8.71 6.66 -3.83
CA VAL A 229 8.87 5.94 -5.10
C VAL A 229 10.23 6.21 -5.74
N SER A 230 10.92 5.12 -6.12
CA SER A 230 12.21 5.15 -6.82
C SER A 230 12.11 4.28 -8.07
N LEU A 231 12.58 4.77 -9.20
CA LEU A 231 12.56 4.06 -10.48
C LEU A 231 13.88 3.31 -10.70
N ILE A 232 13.79 2.05 -11.13
CA ILE A 232 14.94 1.26 -11.59
C ILE A 232 14.94 1.28 -13.11
N GLU A 233 15.95 1.92 -13.72
CA GLU A 233 16.13 1.90 -15.17
C GLU A 233 17.01 0.70 -15.57
N GLY A 234 16.44 -0.24 -16.32
CA GLY A 234 17.15 -1.27 -17.05
C GLY A 234 17.36 -0.81 -18.49
N LEU A 235 16.42 -1.18 -19.37
CA LEU A 235 16.27 -0.52 -20.66
C LEU A 235 15.85 0.96 -20.47
N PRO A 236 16.29 1.89 -21.35
CA PRO A 236 15.83 3.28 -21.34
C PRO A 236 14.31 3.41 -21.36
N PHE A 237 13.77 4.31 -20.56
CA PHE A 237 12.33 4.55 -20.47
C PHE A 237 11.71 5.03 -21.80
N ALA A 238 10.41 4.84 -21.96
CA ALA A 238 9.64 5.45 -23.04
C ALA A 238 9.45 6.96 -22.81
N SER A 239 9.25 7.74 -23.87
CA SER A 239 9.14 9.20 -23.84
C SER A 239 8.17 9.73 -22.76
N ASP A 240 7.02 9.08 -22.61
CA ASP A 240 5.95 9.47 -21.69
C ASP A 240 6.42 9.36 -20.23
N LEU A 241 7.18 8.31 -19.91
CA LEU A 241 7.81 8.11 -18.61
C LEU A 241 9.06 9.00 -18.45
N ASP A 242 9.77 9.30 -19.54
CA ASP A 242 10.95 10.19 -19.53
C ASP A 242 10.60 11.65 -19.14
N LEU A 243 9.40 12.11 -19.53
CA LEU A 243 8.85 13.41 -19.12
C LEU A 243 8.67 13.51 -17.59
N ILE A 244 8.17 12.46 -16.95
CA ILE A 244 7.83 12.47 -15.51
C ILE A 244 8.94 11.93 -14.60
N LYS A 245 9.93 11.18 -15.11
CA LYS A 245 11.01 10.58 -14.29
C LYS A 245 11.80 11.59 -13.47
N THR A 246 11.83 12.85 -13.90
CA THR A 246 12.54 13.95 -13.23
C THR A 246 11.96 14.31 -11.86
N SER A 247 10.70 13.93 -11.59
CA SER A 247 10.07 14.02 -10.26
C SER A 247 10.55 12.95 -9.28
N TYR A 248 11.05 11.82 -9.79
CA TYR A 248 11.39 10.63 -8.99
C TYR A 248 12.89 10.45 -8.85
N ARG A 249 13.30 9.65 -7.85
CA ARG A 249 14.67 9.14 -7.79
C ARG A 249 14.82 8.04 -8.84
N VAL A 250 15.83 8.13 -9.72
CA VAL A 250 16.16 7.08 -10.70
C VAL A 250 17.47 6.42 -10.30
N THR A 251 17.54 5.09 -10.39
CA THR A 251 18.76 4.30 -10.15
C THR A 251 18.98 3.28 -11.26
N LYS A 252 20.24 2.87 -11.47
CA LYS A 252 20.62 1.83 -12.44
C LYS A 252 21.51 0.80 -11.76
N ILE A 253 21.16 -0.48 -11.91
CA ILE A 253 21.99 -1.59 -11.44
C ILE A 253 22.74 -2.17 -12.65
N SER A 254 23.67 -1.37 -13.20
CA SER A 254 24.37 -1.64 -14.47
C SER A 254 25.27 -2.89 -14.48
N ASP A 255 25.49 -3.50 -13.31
CA ASP A 255 26.16 -4.79 -13.17
C ASP A 255 25.23 -5.99 -13.35
N LEU A 256 23.91 -5.78 -13.25
CA LEU A 256 22.90 -6.83 -13.13
C LEU A 256 21.94 -6.84 -14.34
N PHE A 257 21.49 -5.67 -14.76
CA PHE A 257 20.52 -5.51 -15.84
C PHE A 257 21.19 -5.04 -17.14
N ARG A 258 20.52 -5.32 -18.27
CA ARG A 258 20.87 -4.82 -19.60
C ARG A 258 20.33 -3.41 -19.79
N ASP A 259 21.15 -2.56 -20.39
CA ASP A 259 20.79 -1.26 -20.98
C ASP A 259 20.17 -1.39 -22.39
N THR A 260 20.32 -2.55 -23.00
CA THR A 260 20.05 -2.81 -24.43
C THR A 260 19.20 -4.05 -24.63
N LYS A 261 18.20 -3.97 -25.51
CA LYS A 261 17.35 -5.11 -25.87
C LYS A 261 18.19 -6.23 -26.49
N ILE A 262 17.81 -7.48 -26.21
CA ILE A 262 18.40 -8.66 -26.85
C ILE A 262 18.17 -8.57 -28.36
N SER A 263 19.24 -8.38 -29.13
CA SER A 263 19.19 -8.25 -30.58
C SER A 263 19.06 -9.62 -31.23
N VAL A 264 18.10 -9.81 -32.13
CA VAL A 264 17.85 -11.10 -32.80
C VAL A 264 18.51 -11.13 -34.17
N TRP A 265 19.40 -12.09 -34.37
CA TRP A 265 20.00 -12.34 -35.69
C TRP A 265 18.99 -13.02 -36.62
N ALA A 266 18.78 -12.46 -37.81
CA ALA A 266 18.03 -13.09 -38.90
C ALA A 266 18.95 -13.33 -40.11
N PRO A 267 18.75 -14.40 -40.91
CA PRO A 267 17.56 -15.24 -40.98
C PRO A 267 17.83 -16.74 -40.72
N TRP A 268 17.62 -17.20 -39.49
CA TRP A 268 17.64 -18.64 -39.14
C TRP A 268 16.61 -19.50 -39.92
N LYS A 269 15.61 -18.87 -40.56
CA LYS A 269 14.66 -19.53 -41.47
C LYS A 269 15.20 -19.89 -42.86
N ALA A 270 16.42 -19.48 -43.23
CA ALA A 270 16.96 -19.71 -44.58
C ALA A 270 17.64 -21.08 -44.79
N ALA A 271 18.02 -21.79 -43.72
CA ALA A 271 18.91 -22.97 -43.80
C ALA A 271 18.24 -24.30 -44.24
N VAL A 272 16.96 -24.30 -44.63
CA VAL A 272 16.19 -25.51 -44.99
C VAL A 272 15.78 -25.55 -46.47
N ALA A 273 16.64 -25.04 -47.37
CA ALA A 273 16.34 -24.91 -48.79
C ALA A 273 17.49 -25.30 -49.74
N SER A 274 18.04 -26.52 -49.64
CA SER A 274 18.68 -27.24 -50.78
C SER A 274 19.14 -28.67 -50.44
N LYS A 275 18.26 -29.66 -50.57
CA LYS A 275 18.68 -31.02 -50.95
C LYS A 275 18.26 -31.24 -52.42
N PRO A 276 19.21 -31.33 -53.37
CA PRO A 276 18.87 -31.69 -54.75
C PRO A 276 18.30 -33.11 -54.78
N ARG A 277 17.07 -33.26 -55.26
CA ARG A 277 16.48 -34.59 -55.51
C ARG A 277 17.10 -35.16 -56.77
N ALA A 278 17.93 -36.19 -56.64
CA ALA A 278 18.52 -36.89 -57.78
C ALA A 278 17.44 -37.47 -58.72
N LEU A 279 17.66 -37.36 -60.03
CA LEU A 279 16.72 -37.76 -61.09
C LEU A 279 17.23 -39.01 -61.83
N LEU A 280 16.68 -40.17 -61.45
CA LEU A 280 16.71 -41.48 -62.13
C LEU A 280 15.41 -42.20 -61.67
N THR A 281 14.62 -42.94 -62.47
CA THR A 281 14.66 -43.44 -63.86
C THR A 281 13.25 -43.39 -64.50
N PRO A 282 13.09 -43.54 -65.84
CA PRO A 282 11.79 -43.48 -66.53
C PRO A 282 11.12 -44.85 -66.85
N SER A 283 9.84 -44.78 -67.26
CA SER A 283 9.03 -45.79 -68.01
C SER A 283 8.43 -46.99 -67.25
N PRO A 284 7.33 -47.62 -67.73
CA PRO A 284 6.37 -47.23 -68.80
C PRO A 284 4.88 -47.17 -68.34
N VAL A 285 3.95 -46.93 -69.29
CA VAL A 285 2.51 -46.66 -69.07
C VAL A 285 1.60 -47.84 -69.48
N GLN A 286 0.48 -48.07 -68.79
CA GLN A 286 -0.67 -48.88 -69.27
C GLN A 286 -2.04 -48.30 -68.83
N HIS A 287 -3.13 -48.74 -69.46
CA HIS A 287 -4.50 -48.15 -69.44
C HIS A 287 -5.59 -49.25 -69.31
N VAL A 288 -6.89 -48.98 -69.02
CA VAL A 288 -7.60 -47.69 -68.87
C VAL A 288 -7.92 -47.39 -67.38
N THR A 289 -9.11 -47.39 -66.76
CA THR A 289 -10.54 -47.55 -67.13
C THR A 289 -11.41 -46.78 -66.11
N LEU A 290 -12.63 -46.32 -66.46
CA LEU A 290 -13.45 -45.44 -65.61
C LEU A 290 -14.61 -46.15 -64.88
N SER A 291 -14.95 -45.64 -63.69
CA SER A 291 -16.32 -45.28 -63.26
C SER A 291 -16.22 -44.26 -62.10
N ARG A 292 -16.64 -43.00 -62.28
CA ARG A 292 -17.97 -42.45 -61.89
C ARG A 292 -18.29 -42.73 -60.40
N THR A 293 -18.53 -41.75 -59.52
CA THR A 293 -19.50 -40.64 -59.68
C THR A 293 -19.26 -39.47 -58.67
N SER A 294 -19.46 -38.22 -59.12
CA SER A 294 -19.87 -36.97 -58.39
C SER A 294 -19.17 -36.44 -57.11
N THR A 295 -18.59 -35.23 -57.23
CA THR A 295 -18.96 -33.95 -56.54
C THR A 295 -19.77 -33.94 -55.23
N ASN A 296 -19.58 -33.01 -54.27
CA ASN A 296 -18.52 -32.01 -54.00
C ASN A 296 -18.71 -31.35 -52.61
N THR A 297 -17.72 -30.58 -52.14
CA THR A 297 -17.84 -29.39 -51.24
C THR A 297 -18.28 -29.55 -49.76
N THR A 298 -17.42 -29.03 -48.88
CA THR A 298 -17.54 -28.57 -47.46
C THR A 298 -18.90 -28.02 -46.99
N THR A 299 -19.31 -28.02 -45.69
CA THR A 299 -18.68 -27.32 -44.53
C THR A 299 -19.23 -27.71 -43.12
N THR A 300 -18.40 -27.52 -42.07
CA THR A 300 -18.70 -27.09 -40.67
C THR A 300 -19.75 -27.75 -39.73
N SER A 301 -19.28 -27.98 -38.49
CA SER A 301 -19.91 -27.78 -37.16
C SER A 301 -21.02 -28.70 -36.61
N ASN A 302 -20.77 -29.19 -35.37
CA ASN A 302 -21.67 -29.57 -34.26
C ASN A 302 -22.81 -30.60 -34.55
N SER A 303 -23.01 -31.66 -33.74
CA SER A 303 -23.35 -31.55 -32.31
C SER A 303 -23.23 -32.89 -31.52
N VAL A 304 -23.30 -32.77 -30.19
CA VAL A 304 -23.48 -33.74 -29.07
C VAL A 304 -24.03 -35.15 -29.38
N PRO A 305 -23.64 -36.16 -28.58
CA PRO A 305 -24.60 -37.16 -28.05
C PRO A 305 -24.67 -37.19 -26.50
N ILE A 306 -25.87 -37.44 -25.97
CA ILE A 306 -26.18 -37.57 -24.53
C ILE A 306 -26.15 -39.06 -24.12
N SER A 307 -25.69 -39.39 -22.89
CA SER A 307 -26.31 -40.41 -21.99
C SER A 307 -25.54 -40.67 -20.67
N THR A 308 -26.20 -40.41 -19.53
CA THR A 308 -26.36 -41.27 -18.30
C THR A 308 -25.20 -42.13 -17.73
N SER A 309 -25.04 -42.37 -16.41
CA SER A 309 -25.74 -41.91 -15.18
C SER A 309 -25.12 -42.49 -13.89
N SER A 310 -25.17 -41.77 -12.75
CA SER A 310 -25.32 -42.28 -11.36
C SER A 310 -25.20 -41.11 -10.36
N THR A 311 -26.27 -40.62 -9.71
CA THR A 311 -26.95 -41.11 -8.48
C THR A 311 -26.13 -41.09 -7.19
N ASN A 312 -26.44 -40.15 -6.29
CA ASN A 312 -26.74 -40.41 -4.88
C ASN A 312 -27.46 -39.20 -4.23
N THR A 313 -28.28 -39.46 -3.21
CA THR A 313 -29.01 -38.47 -2.38
C THR A 313 -28.79 -38.79 -0.89
N PRO A 314 -29.18 -37.93 0.09
CA PRO A 314 -30.54 -38.06 0.64
C PRO A 314 -31.23 -36.78 1.20
N ASN A 315 -32.58 -36.84 1.26
CA ASN A 315 -33.54 -36.27 2.21
C ASN A 315 -33.50 -34.79 2.71
N SER A 316 -34.40 -33.98 2.14
CA SER A 316 -35.71 -33.58 2.71
C SER A 316 -35.88 -33.09 4.18
N GLY A 317 -36.51 -31.92 4.32
CA GLY A 317 -37.19 -31.38 5.52
C GLY A 317 -36.93 -29.87 5.71
N GLU A 318 -37.85 -29.00 6.15
CA GLU A 318 -39.32 -29.07 6.32
C GLU A 318 -39.86 -27.61 6.29
N PHE A 319 -41.14 -27.37 5.94
CA PHE A 319 -41.73 -26.02 5.90
C PHE A 319 -42.18 -25.54 7.29
N GLN A 320 -41.79 -24.34 7.73
CA GLN A 320 -42.41 -23.67 8.89
C GLN A 320 -42.72 -22.18 8.65
N VAL A 321 -43.74 -21.71 9.38
CA VAL A 321 -44.42 -20.42 9.18
C VAL A 321 -43.74 -19.29 9.95
N VAL A 322 -43.56 -18.14 9.30
CA VAL A 322 -43.02 -16.92 9.92
C VAL A 322 -44.02 -16.35 10.94
N ARG A 323 -43.72 -16.53 12.23
CA ARG A 323 -44.49 -15.94 13.33
C ARG A 323 -44.13 -14.46 13.50
N SER A 324 -45.08 -13.57 13.23
CA SER A 324 -44.94 -12.14 13.44
C SER A 324 -44.70 -11.81 14.92
N LYS A 325 -43.59 -11.13 15.21
CA LYS A 325 -43.34 -10.44 16.50
C LYS A 325 -43.68 -8.96 16.32
N SER A 326 -44.42 -8.40 17.28
CA SER A 326 -44.76 -6.97 17.31
C SER A 326 -43.53 -6.12 17.61
N SER A 327 -43.08 -5.35 16.62
CA SER A 327 -42.06 -4.31 16.82
C SER A 327 -42.70 -3.07 17.42
N VAL A 328 -42.47 -2.83 18.71
CA VAL A 328 -42.64 -1.49 19.29
C VAL A 328 -41.60 -0.58 18.62
N PRO A 329 -41.98 0.59 18.05
CA PRO A 329 -41.01 1.48 17.43
C PRO A 329 -40.05 2.03 18.51
N PRO A 330 -38.73 2.07 18.23
CA PRO A 330 -37.79 2.69 19.16
C PRO A 330 -38.11 4.19 19.30
N PRO A 331 -37.94 4.79 20.48
CA PRO A 331 -38.09 6.23 20.65
C PRO A 331 -37.10 6.97 19.74
N PRO A 332 -37.46 8.17 19.24
CA PRO A 332 -36.60 8.94 18.35
C PRO A 332 -35.26 9.22 19.03
N LYS A 333 -34.16 8.94 18.34
CA LYS A 333 -32.81 9.26 18.81
C LYS A 333 -32.66 10.78 18.90
N ILE A 334 -32.84 11.34 20.09
CA ILE A 334 -32.52 12.73 20.38
C ILE A 334 -31.01 12.88 20.22
N VAL A 335 -30.60 13.45 19.09
CA VAL A 335 -29.20 13.79 18.83
C VAL A 335 -28.87 14.99 19.70
N GLU A 336 -28.10 14.75 20.77
CA GLU A 336 -27.65 15.83 21.64
C GLU A 336 -26.81 16.84 20.84
N ARG A 337 -26.98 18.12 21.14
CA ARG A 337 -26.28 19.22 20.49
C ARG A 337 -25.77 20.20 21.53
N ASN A 338 -24.59 20.77 21.30
CA ASN A 338 -24.06 21.83 22.13
C ASN A 338 -24.75 23.18 21.84
N LYS A 339 -24.40 24.22 22.61
CA LYS A 339 -24.92 25.59 22.43
C LYS A 339 -24.64 26.25 21.07
N TYR A 340 -23.82 25.61 20.22
CA TYR A 340 -23.52 26.03 18.84
C TYR A 340 -24.20 25.13 17.80
N GLY A 341 -25.11 24.24 18.21
CA GLY A 341 -25.86 23.34 17.33
C GLY A 341 -25.07 22.14 16.81
N GLN A 342 -23.80 21.97 17.19
CA GLN A 342 -22.97 20.83 16.77
C GLN A 342 -23.42 19.54 17.49
N ARG A 343 -23.43 18.41 16.77
CA ARG A 343 -23.77 17.09 17.29
C ARG A 343 -22.76 16.65 18.36
N VAL A 344 -23.28 16.11 19.46
CA VAL A 344 -22.50 15.51 20.55
C VAL A 344 -22.88 14.03 20.63
N ASP A 345 -21.95 13.14 20.27
CA ASP A 345 -22.13 11.69 20.41
C ASP A 345 -21.48 11.20 21.71
N ARG A 346 -22.28 10.57 22.59
CA ARG A 346 -21.76 9.91 23.78
C ARG A 346 -21.22 8.53 23.42
N LEU A 347 -19.90 8.37 23.49
CA LEU A 347 -19.24 7.07 23.39
C LEU A 347 -19.42 6.28 24.70
N ASP A 348 -20.16 5.17 24.66
CA ASP A 348 -20.21 4.23 25.81
C ASP A 348 -19.06 3.23 25.72
N PHE A 349 -17.95 3.60 26.36
CA PHE A 349 -16.70 2.82 26.43
C PHE A 349 -16.86 1.40 27.02
N LYS A 350 -18.02 1.05 27.61
CA LYS A 350 -18.33 -0.33 28.01
C LYS A 350 -18.55 -1.29 26.84
N THR A 351 -18.73 -0.77 25.62
CA THR A 351 -19.01 -1.58 24.42
C THR A 351 -17.77 -1.94 23.59
N ILE A 352 -16.59 -1.41 23.94
CA ILE A 352 -15.33 -1.69 23.24
C ILE A 352 -14.80 -3.06 23.72
N PRO A 353 -14.61 -4.05 22.81
CA PRO A 353 -14.01 -5.33 23.18
C PRO A 353 -12.59 -5.15 23.70
N ARG A 354 -12.30 -5.69 24.89
CA ARG A 354 -10.93 -5.84 25.37
C ARG A 354 -10.40 -7.19 24.90
N GLU A 355 -9.74 -7.20 23.75
CA GLU A 355 -8.94 -8.34 23.32
C GLU A 355 -7.74 -8.53 24.28
N ARG A 356 -7.22 -9.76 24.34
CA ARG A 356 -6.23 -10.23 25.34
C ARG A 356 -4.95 -10.68 24.68
#